data_AF-A0A017T0S2-F1
#
_entry.id   AF-A0A017T0S2-F1
#
_cell.length_a   1.000
_cell.length_b   1.000
_cell.length_c   1.000
_cell.angle_alpha   90.00
_cell.angle_beta   90.00
_cell.angle_gamma   90.00
#
_symmetry.space_group_name_H-M   'P 1'
#
loop_
_entity.id
_entity.type
_entity.pdbx_description
1 polymer ?
#
loop_
_entity_poly.entity_id
_entity_poly.type
_entity_poly.pdbx_seq_one_letter_code
_entity_poly.pdbx_strand_id
1 'polypeptide(L)'
;MGCGSSMRPFRLLVEVQVTPQSNQNSPIPVTLVAVYDRKLYEQFSQMAAKQWYTQRDQLRRDHPGGDVFIEWEWEFVPGFTPPPVVVEIRGNAVGAFVFANYRSPGPHRVRLGPHQRIRINLEEDDVTVSTLAPPEGS
;
A
#
# COMPACT_ATOMS: atom_id res chain seq x y z
N MET A 1 -11.06 23.73 25.79
CA MET A 1 -11.84 22.55 25.37
C MET A 1 -11.41 22.21 23.95
N GLY A 2 -10.42 21.34 23.79
CA GLY A 2 -9.96 20.93 22.46
C GLY A 2 -10.92 19.89 21.91
N CYS A 3 -11.44 20.09 20.70
CA CYS A 3 -12.11 19.03 19.94
C CYS A 3 -11.16 17.85 19.82
N GLY A 4 -11.34 16.84 20.68
CA GLY A 4 -10.79 15.52 20.44
C GLY A 4 -11.55 14.93 19.27
N SER A 5 -11.13 15.26 18.05
CA SER A 5 -11.49 14.46 16.88
C SER A 5 -10.97 13.06 17.15
N SER A 6 -11.84 12.19 17.69
CA SER A 6 -11.56 10.76 17.73
C SER A 6 -11.24 10.37 16.30
N MET A 7 -9.95 10.13 16.03
CA MET A 7 -9.47 9.73 14.72
C MET A 7 -9.92 8.28 14.52
N ARG A 8 -11.19 8.13 14.10
CA ARG A 8 -11.82 6.82 13.93
C ARG A 8 -11.06 6.04 12.86
N PRO A 9 -10.86 4.73 13.06
CA PRO A 9 -10.35 3.88 12.00
C PRO A 9 -11.24 4.02 10.76
N PHE A 10 -10.63 3.96 9.59
CA PHE A 10 -11.33 4.00 8.32
C PHE A 10 -11.05 2.72 7.54
N ARG A 11 -12.04 2.31 6.75
CA ARG A 11 -11.94 1.16 5.86
C ARG A 11 -11.53 1.66 4.47
N LEU A 12 -10.46 1.07 3.93
CA LEU A 12 -10.01 1.30 2.56
C LEU A 12 -10.36 0.07 1.73
N LEU A 13 -11.21 0.26 0.73
CA LEU A 13 -11.48 -0.76 -0.29
C LEU A 13 -10.37 -0.70 -1.35
N VAL A 14 -9.66 -1.81 -1.51
CA VAL A 14 -8.54 -1.98 -2.44
C VAL A 14 -8.97 -2.93 -3.55
N GLU A 15 -9.01 -2.42 -4.77
CA GLU A 15 -9.09 -3.21 -5.99
C GLU A 15 -7.70 -3.36 -6.59
N VAL A 16 -7.48 -4.44 -7.33
CA VAL A 16 -6.22 -4.68 -8.01
C VAL A 16 -6.50 -5.09 -9.45
N GLN A 17 -5.83 -4.45 -10.39
CA GLN A 17 -5.83 -4.82 -11.79
C GLN A 17 -4.42 -5.23 -12.19
N VAL A 18 -4.28 -6.42 -12.75
CA VAL A 18 -2.98 -7.00 -13.13
C VAL A 18 -2.97 -7.26 -14.63
N THR A 19 -2.05 -6.65 -15.37
CA THR A 19 -1.92 -6.93 -16.79
C THR A 19 -1.27 -8.30 -17.02
N PRO A 20 -1.55 -9.02 -18.13
CA PRO A 20 -0.91 -10.31 -18.38
C PRO A 20 0.61 -10.24 -18.51
N GLN A 21 1.15 -9.10 -18.96
CA GLN A 21 2.59 -8.87 -19.14
C GLN A 21 3.30 -8.33 -17.90
N SER A 22 2.56 -8.10 -16.81
CA SER A 22 3.11 -7.53 -15.58
C SER A 22 4.32 -8.30 -15.06
N ASN A 23 5.36 -7.55 -14.70
CA ASN A 23 6.59 -8.05 -14.11
C ASN A 23 7.20 -9.23 -14.87
N GLN A 24 7.26 -9.12 -16.20
CA GLN A 24 7.84 -10.15 -17.07
C GLN A 24 7.15 -11.51 -16.87
N ASN A 25 5.82 -11.51 -16.82
CA ASN A 25 4.98 -12.69 -16.59
C ASN A 25 5.30 -13.43 -15.27
N SER A 26 5.76 -12.71 -14.25
CA SER A 26 6.13 -13.27 -12.95
C SER A 26 5.28 -12.69 -11.80
N PRO A 27 5.01 -13.46 -10.73
CA PRO A 27 4.29 -12.96 -9.57
C PRO A 27 4.91 -11.70 -8.97
N ILE A 28 4.06 -10.80 -8.47
CA ILE A 28 4.44 -9.51 -7.90
C ILE A 28 4.03 -9.48 -6.44
N PRO A 29 5.00 -9.56 -5.50
CA PRO A 29 4.76 -9.19 -4.12
C PRO A 29 4.36 -7.72 -4.04
N VAL A 30 3.23 -7.44 -3.38
CA VAL A 30 2.73 -6.10 -3.14
C VAL A 30 2.43 -5.95 -1.65
N THR A 31 2.94 -4.86 -1.06
CA THR A 31 2.69 -4.52 0.32
C THR A 31 2.07 -3.13 0.40
N LEU A 32 0.91 -3.03 1.05
CA LEU A 32 0.35 -1.74 1.47
C LEU A 32 0.81 -1.49 2.91
N VAL A 33 1.38 -0.31 3.17
CA VAL A 33 1.92 0.07 4.47
C VAL A 33 1.25 1.35 4.92
N ALA A 34 0.51 1.31 6.03
CA ALA A 34 0.02 2.51 6.71
C ALA A 34 1.01 2.92 7.80
N VAL A 35 1.43 4.18 7.81
CA VAL A 35 2.46 4.70 8.72
C VAL A 35 1.86 5.72 9.67
N TYR A 36 2.22 5.61 10.94
CA TYR A 36 1.73 6.43 12.04
C TYR A 36 2.82 7.32 12.65
N ASP A 37 4.09 6.96 12.46
CA ASP A 37 5.22 7.82 12.84
C ASP A 37 5.70 8.69 11.66
N ARG A 38 5.93 9.97 11.92
CA ARG A 38 6.33 10.94 10.88
C ARG A 38 7.73 10.70 10.34
N LYS A 39 8.69 10.28 11.18
CA LYS A 39 10.07 10.04 10.74
C LYS A 39 10.13 8.80 9.84
N LEU A 40 9.42 7.73 10.22
CA LEU A 40 9.28 6.56 9.36
C LEU A 40 8.57 6.88 8.05
N TYR A 41 7.56 7.76 8.08
CA TYR A 41 6.89 8.19 6.86
C TYR A 41 7.86 8.86 5.88
N GLU A 42 8.69 9.76 6.37
CA GLU A 42 9.73 10.42 5.57
C GLU A 42 10.75 9.41 5.05
N GLN A 43 11.21 8.46 5.88
CA GLN A 43 12.09 7.37 5.46
C GLN A 43 11.47 6.53 4.33
N PHE A 44 10.22 6.08 4.49
CA PHE A 44 9.54 5.23 3.51
C PHE A 44 9.26 6.00 2.21
N SER A 45 9.08 7.33 2.29
CA SER A 45 8.95 8.21 1.12
C SER A 45 10.22 8.33 0.26
N GLN A 46 11.37 7.85 0.76
CA GLN A 46 12.63 7.80 0.01
C GLN A 46 13.05 6.36 -0.34
N MET A 47 12.34 5.36 0.19
CA MET A 47 12.65 3.94 0.01
C MET A 47 12.08 3.38 -1.30
N ALA A 48 12.89 2.67 -2.08
CA ALA A 48 12.39 1.88 -3.21
C ALA A 48 11.78 0.55 -2.73
N ALA A 49 10.88 -0.07 -3.50
CA ALA A 49 10.25 -1.34 -3.12
C ALA A 49 11.28 -2.44 -2.83
N LYS A 50 12.34 -2.58 -3.62
CA LYS A 50 13.39 -3.57 -3.35
C LYS A 50 14.05 -3.36 -1.97
N GLN A 51 14.23 -2.11 -1.55
CA GLN A 51 14.77 -1.80 -0.22
C GLN A 51 13.76 -2.17 0.87
N TRP A 52 12.47 -1.86 0.67
CA TRP A 52 11.40 -2.29 1.56
C TRP A 52 11.42 -3.81 1.79
N TYR A 53 11.38 -4.61 0.73
CA TYR A 53 11.39 -6.07 0.84
C TYR A 53 12.67 -6.64 1.46
N THR A 54 13.80 -5.94 1.31
CA THR A 54 15.07 -6.33 1.95
C THR A 54 15.09 -6.01 3.45
N GLN A 55 14.45 -4.91 3.87
CA GLN A 55 14.54 -4.37 5.22
C GLN A 55 13.32 -4.68 6.10
N ARG A 56 12.18 -5.06 5.52
CA ARG A 56 10.89 -5.20 6.23
C ARG A 56 10.98 -6.08 7.48
N ASP A 57 11.74 -7.18 7.43
CA ASP A 57 11.85 -8.08 8.59
C ASP A 57 12.65 -7.45 9.74
N GLN A 58 13.64 -6.61 9.43
CA GLN A 58 14.33 -5.83 10.45
C GLN A 58 13.42 -4.72 10.99
N LEU A 59 12.71 -4.01 10.11
CA LEU A 59 11.75 -2.96 10.51
C LEU A 59 10.66 -3.50 11.45
N ARG A 60 10.12 -4.69 11.18
CA ARG A 60 9.16 -5.39 12.06
C ARG A 60 9.76 -5.69 13.43
N ARG A 61 11.03 -6.09 13.50
CA ARG A 61 11.74 -6.38 14.75
C ARG A 61 12.05 -5.12 15.55
N ASP A 62 12.43 -4.05 14.88
CA ASP A 62 12.74 -2.76 15.51
C ASP A 62 11.47 -2.05 16.01
N HIS A 63 10.33 -2.37 15.40
CA HIS A 63 9.03 -1.75 15.67
C HIS A 63 7.93 -2.79 15.92
N PRO A 64 8.03 -3.60 16.99
CA PRO A 64 7.02 -4.59 17.31
C PRO A 64 5.69 -3.91 17.71
N GLY A 65 4.58 -4.60 17.48
CA GLY A 65 3.25 -4.16 17.94
C GLY A 65 2.46 -3.28 16.98
N GLY A 66 3.04 -2.86 15.85
CA GLY A 66 2.31 -2.15 14.80
C GLY A 66 1.94 -0.70 15.14
N ASP A 67 2.55 -0.12 16.17
CA ASP A 67 2.20 1.23 16.63
C ASP A 67 2.68 2.32 15.69
N VAL A 68 3.81 2.11 15.01
CA VAL A 68 4.44 3.11 14.13
C VAL A 68 4.19 2.85 12.65
N PHE A 69 3.92 1.61 12.25
CA PHE A 69 3.35 1.24 10.95
C PHE A 69 2.61 -0.09 11.05
N ILE A 70 1.65 -0.32 10.15
CA ILE A 70 1.05 -1.65 9.89
C ILE A 70 1.07 -1.91 8.41
N GLU A 71 1.01 -3.19 8.03
CA GLU A 71 1.11 -3.57 6.63
C GLU A 71 0.18 -4.73 6.29
N TRP A 72 -0.13 -4.82 5.01
CA TRP A 72 -0.87 -5.92 4.40
C TRP A 72 -0.10 -6.38 3.18
N GLU A 73 0.11 -7.70 3.09
CA GLU A 73 0.93 -8.30 2.06
C GLU A 73 0.08 -9.20 1.17
N TRP A 74 0.29 -9.05 -0.13
CA TRP A 74 -0.31 -9.89 -1.16
C TRP A 74 0.76 -10.27 -2.18
N GLU A 75 0.49 -11.32 -2.92
CA GLU A 75 1.23 -11.65 -4.13
C GLU A 75 0.22 -11.79 -5.27
N PHE A 76 0.47 -11.09 -6.37
CA PHE A 76 -0.44 -11.07 -7.51
C PHE A 76 0.19 -11.73 -8.73
N VAL A 77 -0.58 -12.59 -9.40
CA VAL A 77 -0.15 -13.34 -10.59
C VAL A 77 -0.63 -12.62 -11.85
N PRO A 78 0.25 -12.38 -12.84
CA PRO A 78 -0.14 -11.74 -14.10
C PRO A 78 -1.30 -12.44 -14.80
N GLY A 79 -2.23 -11.64 -15.33
CA GLY A 79 -3.43 -12.13 -16.02
C GLY A 79 -4.58 -12.57 -15.12
N PHE A 80 -4.41 -12.54 -13.79
CA PHE A 80 -5.48 -12.83 -12.83
C PHE A 80 -5.87 -11.58 -12.04
N THR A 81 -7.17 -11.26 -12.04
CA THR A 81 -7.73 -10.17 -11.25
C THR A 81 -8.36 -10.75 -9.97
N PRO A 82 -7.82 -10.46 -8.78
CA PRO A 82 -8.38 -10.95 -7.52
C PRO A 82 -9.66 -10.18 -7.15
N PRO A 83 -10.50 -10.74 -6.26
CA PRO A 83 -11.61 -9.99 -5.70
C PRO A 83 -11.10 -8.78 -4.88
N PRO A 84 -11.90 -7.70 -4.76
CA PRO A 84 -11.54 -6.55 -3.93
C PRO A 84 -11.34 -6.96 -2.46
N VAL A 85 -10.43 -6.27 -1.77
CA VAL A 85 -10.15 -6.49 -0.35
C VAL A 85 -10.39 -5.22 0.45
N VAL A 86 -10.78 -5.37 1.72
CA VAL A 86 -10.95 -4.24 2.63
C VAL A 86 -9.86 -4.31 3.69
N VAL A 87 -9.13 -3.20 3.85
CA VAL A 87 -8.16 -3.04 4.94
C VAL A 87 -8.64 -1.97 5.92
N GLU A 88 -8.34 -2.13 7.20
CA GLU A 88 -8.71 -1.19 8.24
C GLU A 88 -7.49 -0.41 8.73
N ILE A 89 -7.47 0.89 8.47
CA ILE A 89 -6.38 1.79 8.83
C ILE A 89 -6.82 2.64 10.02
N ARG A 90 -5.99 2.73 11.07
CA ARG A 90 -6.28 3.58 12.23
C ARG A 90 -6.32 5.04 11.78
N GLY A 91 -7.23 5.84 12.33
CA GLY A 91 -7.46 7.20 11.84
C GLY A 91 -6.30 8.18 12.07
N ASN A 92 -5.31 7.80 12.89
CA ASN A 92 -4.12 8.61 13.17
C ASN A 92 -2.95 8.34 12.21
N ALA A 93 -3.18 7.64 11.10
CA ALA A 93 -2.14 7.44 10.08
C ALA A 93 -1.66 8.79 9.52
N VAL A 94 -0.34 8.96 9.43
CA VAL A 94 0.31 10.08 8.73
C VAL A 94 0.12 9.95 7.22
N GLY A 95 0.05 8.71 6.74
CA GLY A 95 -0.25 8.36 5.36
C GLY A 95 0.04 6.89 5.10
N ALA A 96 -0.07 6.47 3.84
CA ALA A 96 0.21 5.11 3.43
C ALA A 96 1.02 5.05 2.13
N PHE A 97 1.64 3.89 1.89
CA PHE A 97 2.39 3.58 0.68
C PHE A 97 1.95 2.23 0.13
N VAL A 98 2.02 2.08 -1.19
CA VAL A 98 2.02 0.77 -1.86
C VAL A 98 3.43 0.55 -2.37
N PHE A 99 4.04 -0.58 -2.01
CA PHE A 99 5.29 -1.07 -2.59
C PHE A 99 4.99 -2.30 -3.44
N ALA A 100 5.49 -2.34 -4.68
CA ALA A 100 5.39 -3.51 -5.54
C ALA A 100 6.79 -3.99 -5.93
N ASN A 101 7.11 -5.25 -5.66
CA ASN A 101 8.46 -5.80 -5.86
C ASN A 101 8.71 -6.24 -7.31
N TYR A 102 8.71 -5.27 -8.23
CA TYR A 102 9.05 -5.54 -9.61
C TYR A 102 10.50 -5.98 -9.77
N ARG A 103 10.74 -6.82 -10.79
CA ARG A 103 12.09 -7.24 -11.22
C ARG A 103 12.85 -6.09 -11.87
N SER A 104 12.14 -5.22 -12.59
CA SER A 104 12.68 -3.99 -13.16
C SER A 104 13.35 -3.11 -12.09
N PRO A 105 14.33 -2.28 -12.48
CA PRO A 105 14.84 -1.25 -11.59
C PRO A 105 13.84 -0.10 -11.50
N GLY A 106 13.62 0.41 -10.30
CA GLY A 106 12.75 1.57 -10.09
C GLY A 106 12.31 1.72 -8.65
N PRO A 107 11.66 2.85 -8.31
CA PRO A 107 11.09 3.05 -6.99
C PRO A 107 9.96 2.06 -6.69
N HIS A 108 9.10 1.79 -7.67
CA HIS A 108 7.91 0.92 -7.58
C HIS A 108 7.11 1.12 -6.31
N ARG A 109 6.94 2.40 -5.96
CA ARG A 109 6.30 2.86 -4.74
C ARG A 109 5.34 4.00 -5.07
N VAL A 110 4.11 3.86 -4.60
CA VAL A 110 3.09 4.91 -4.70
C VAL A 110 2.72 5.41 -3.31
N ARG A 111 2.70 6.73 -3.13
CA ARG A 111 2.18 7.39 -1.93
C ARG A 111 0.67 7.50 -2.04
N LEU A 112 -0.04 7.07 -1.01
CA LEU A 112 -1.50 7.19 -0.94
C LEU A 112 -1.92 8.46 -0.19
N GLY A 113 -2.92 9.15 -0.73
CA GLY A 113 -3.68 10.17 -0.02
C GLY A 113 -4.82 9.57 0.83
N PRO A 114 -5.58 10.42 1.54
CA PRO A 114 -6.76 9.98 2.29
C PRO A 114 -7.89 9.61 1.31
N HIS A 115 -8.03 8.33 1.01
CA HIS A 115 -9.06 7.80 0.12
C HIS A 115 -9.81 6.64 0.80
N GLN A 116 -11.06 6.42 0.40
CA GLN A 116 -11.88 5.30 0.88
C GLN A 116 -11.87 4.12 -0.09
N ARG A 117 -11.53 4.36 -1.35
CA ARG A 117 -11.45 3.35 -2.41
C ARG A 117 -10.33 3.66 -3.38
N ILE A 118 -9.50 2.66 -3.65
CA ILE A 118 -8.40 2.76 -4.63
C ILE A 118 -8.38 1.53 -5.53
N ARG A 119 -7.75 1.70 -6.70
CA ARG A 119 -7.30 0.59 -7.54
C ARG A 119 -5.79 0.65 -7.69
N ILE A 120 -5.12 -0.44 -7.34
CA ILE A 120 -3.72 -0.66 -7.65
C ILE A 120 -3.66 -1.24 -9.06
N ASN A 121 -3.03 -0.54 -10.00
CA ASN A 121 -2.79 -1.07 -11.33
C ASN A 121 -1.34 -1.57 -11.37
N LEU A 122 -1.19 -2.88 -11.53
CA LEU A 122 0.08 -3.52 -11.78
C LEU A 122 0.24 -3.58 -13.29
N GLU A 123 1.09 -2.70 -13.82
CA GLU A 123 1.39 -2.58 -15.24
C GLU A 123 2.59 -3.47 -15.59
N GLU A 124 3.15 -3.34 -16.79
CA GLU A 124 4.24 -4.20 -17.28
C GLU A 124 5.49 -4.12 -16.39
N ASP A 125 5.92 -2.91 -16.06
CA ASP A 125 7.17 -2.65 -15.36
C ASP A 125 7.06 -1.70 -14.16
N ASP A 126 5.89 -1.14 -13.90
CA ASP A 126 5.64 -0.27 -12.74
C ASP A 126 4.22 -0.41 -12.16
N VAL A 127 4.03 0.21 -10.99
CA VAL A 127 2.76 0.27 -10.27
C VAL A 127 2.20 1.68 -10.25
N THR A 128 0.90 1.80 -10.53
CA THR A 128 0.15 3.05 -10.35
C THR A 128 -1.03 2.83 -9.40
N VAL A 129 -1.53 3.91 -8.80
CA VAL A 129 -2.75 3.86 -7.98
C VAL A 129 -3.72 4.91 -8.47
N SER A 130 -4.93 4.46 -8.78
CA SER A 130 -6.05 5.33 -9.15
C SER A 130 -7.03 5.43 -7.99
N THR A 131 -7.49 6.64 -7.69
CA THR A 131 -8.61 6.85 -6.78
C THR A 131 -9.89 6.51 -7.51
N LEU A 132 -10.72 5.65 -6.94
CA LEU A 132 -12.03 5.36 -7.50
C LEU A 132 -13.06 6.23 -6.80
N ALA A 133 -14.03 6.73 -7.57
CA ALA A 133 -15.20 7.34 -6.99
C ALA A 133 -15.88 6.35 -6.03
N PRO A 134 -16.53 6.84 -4.96
CA PRO A 134 -17.50 6.04 -4.23
C PRO A 134 -18.45 5.41 -5.25
N PRO A 135 -18.87 4.14 -5.08
CA PRO A 135 -19.89 3.58 -5.96
C PRO A 135 -21.10 4.53 -5.99
N GLU A 136 -21.46 5.02 -7.17
CA GLU A 136 -22.65 5.86 -7.31
C GLU A 136 -23.87 5.01 -6.99
N GLY A 137 -24.65 5.43 -5.99
CA GLY A 137 -26.02 4.96 -5.78
C GLY A 137 -26.14 3.62 -5.06
N SER A 138 -26.67 3.71 -3.83
CA SER A 138 -27.50 2.67 -3.20
C SER A 138 -28.87 2.58 -3.86
#